data_AF-A0A932UGG7-F1
#
_entry.id   AF-A0A932UGG7-F1
#
_cell.length_a   1.000
_cell.length_b   1.000
_cell.length_c   1.000
_cell.angle_alpha   90.00
_cell.angle_beta   90.00
_cell.angle_gamma   90.00
#
_symmetry.space_group_name_H-M   'P 1'
#
loop_
_entity.id
_entity.type
_entity.pdbx_description
1 polymer ?
#
loop_
_entity_poly.entity_id
_entity_poly.type
_entity_poly.pdbx_seq_one_letter_code
_entity_poly.pdbx_strand_id
1 'polypeptide(L)'
;MRLGPVEKRVLSALSELGGGVYLPRLGGYVHRDWQPDGRYVVPPDLTAAERASLRRAVASLERKGLVEGFTMWDGQELGLSEVWLTPDGLDLAESLR
;
A
#
# COMPACT_ATOMS: atom_id res chain seq x y z
N MET A 1 -17.19 7.15 -6.64
CA MET A 1 -15.88 6.58 -7.05
C MET A 1 -15.91 5.06 -6.89
N ARG A 2 -15.36 4.28 -7.84
CA ARG A 2 -15.30 2.81 -7.73
C ARG A 2 -13.87 2.35 -7.45
N LEU A 3 -13.68 1.53 -6.41
CA LEU A 3 -12.40 0.93 -6.06
C LEU A 3 -12.30 -0.52 -6.53
N GLY A 4 -11.16 -0.89 -7.10
CA GLY A 4 -10.79 -2.26 -7.40
C GLY A 4 -10.38 -3.07 -6.15
N PRO A 5 -10.29 -4.41 -6.24
CA PRO A 5 -9.97 -5.26 -5.10
C PRO A 5 -8.59 -4.97 -4.49
N VAL A 6 -7.57 -4.71 -5.32
CA VAL A 6 -6.22 -4.39 -4.85
C VAL A 6 -6.15 -3.01 -4.19
N GLU A 7 -6.91 -2.03 -4.70
CA GLU A 7 -6.98 -0.68 -4.11
C GLU A 7 -7.58 -0.72 -2.71
N LYS A 8 -8.67 -1.49 -2.51
CA LYS A 8 -9.26 -1.69 -1.18
C LYS A 8 -8.27 -2.33 -0.21
N ARG A 9 -7.52 -3.33 -0.67
CA ARG A 9 -6.46 -3.97 0.14
C ARG A 9 -5.33 -3.00 0.50
N VAL A 10 -4.92 -2.13 -0.44
CA VAL A 10 -3.92 -1.09 -0.17
C VAL A 10 -4.41 -0.13 0.92
N LEU A 11 -5.63 0.39 0.81
CA LEU A 11 -6.20 1.30 1.81
C LEU A 11 -6.31 0.63 3.19
N SER A 12 -6.78 -0.62 3.23
CA SER A 12 -6.90 -1.39 4.48
C SER A 12 -5.53 -1.60 5.12
N ALA A 13 -4.54 -2.03 4.33
CA ALA A 13 -3.17 -2.25 4.80
C ALA A 13 -2.52 -0.96 5.32
N LEU A 14 -2.68 0.17 4.63
CA LEU A 14 -2.14 1.45 5.10
C LEU A 14 -2.79 1.90 6.40
N SER A 15 -4.11 1.71 6.55
CA SER A 15 -4.85 2.04 7.77
C SER A 15 -4.38 1.18 8.96
N GLU A 16 -4.13 -0.11 8.75
CA GLU A 16 -3.56 -1.01 9.77
C GLU A 16 -2.13 -0.62 10.19
N LEU A 17 -1.37 -0.04 9.26
CA LEU A 17 0.04 0.33 9.47
C LEU A 17 0.24 1.74 10.03
N GLY A 18 -0.83 2.42 10.45
CA GLY A 18 -0.75 3.77 11.01
C GLY A 18 -0.68 4.87 9.96
N GLY A 19 -1.10 4.59 8.73
CA GLY A 19 -1.31 5.58 7.67
C GLY A 19 -0.14 5.77 6.72
N GLY A 20 1.01 5.13 6.91
CA GLY A 20 2.17 5.27 6.03
C GLY A 20 3.10 4.07 6.03
N VAL A 21 3.60 3.67 4.86
CA VAL A 21 4.60 2.59 4.76
C VAL A 21 5.43 2.64 3.48
N TYR A 22 6.65 2.12 3.54
CA TYR A 22 7.46 1.80 2.36
C TYR A 22 6.75 0.85 1.39
N LEU A 23 6.73 1.20 0.10
CA LEU A 23 6.01 0.46 -0.94
C LEU A 23 6.39 -1.04 -1.05
N PRO A 24 7.66 -1.47 -0.95
CA PRO A 24 7.98 -2.90 -0.95
C PRO A 24 7.38 -3.63 0.24
N ARG A 25 7.34 -2.97 1.40
CA ARG A 25 6.74 -3.50 2.61
C ARG A 25 5.22 -3.57 2.47
N LEU A 26 4.56 -2.56 1.86
CA LEU A 26 3.12 -2.56 1.56
C LEU A 26 2.68 -3.78 0.75
N GLY A 27 3.45 -4.16 -0.27
CA GLY A 27 3.10 -5.29 -1.12
C GLY A 27 2.96 -6.60 -0.36
N GLY A 28 3.69 -6.74 0.75
CA GLY A 28 3.56 -7.91 1.62
C GLY A 28 2.22 -8.02 2.37
N TYR A 29 1.55 -6.89 2.62
CA TYR A 29 0.23 -6.85 3.26
C TYR A 29 -0.89 -7.03 2.23
N VAL A 30 -0.67 -6.55 1.00
CA VAL A 30 -1.69 -6.53 -0.06
C VAL A 30 -1.84 -7.88 -0.78
N HIS A 31 -0.72 -8.59 -0.98
CA HIS A 31 -0.66 -9.80 -1.80
C HIS A 31 -0.62 -11.11 -1.02
N ARG A 32 -0.76 -11.09 0.32
CA ARG A 32 -0.69 -12.31 1.12
C ARG A 32 -1.94 -12.58 1.91
N ASP A 33 -2.14 -13.87 2.15
CA ASP A 33 -3.16 -14.37 3.05
C ASP A 33 -2.82 -13.90 4.47
N TRP A 34 -3.67 -13.02 4.97
CA TRP A 34 -3.80 -12.71 6.38
C TRP A 34 -3.85 -14.03 7.17
N GLN A 35 -2.93 -14.21 8.12
CA GLN A 35 -3.05 -15.31 9.08
C GLN A 35 -3.86 -14.82 10.29
N PRO A 36 -4.80 -15.63 10.81
CA PRO A 36 -5.64 -15.26 11.94
C PRO A 36 -4.90 -14.90 13.23
N ASP A 37 -3.61 -15.24 13.32
CA ASP A 37 -2.74 -14.97 14.46
C ASP A 37 -2.06 -13.59 14.42
N GLY A 38 -2.42 -12.76 13.44
CA GLY A 38 -1.89 -11.40 13.29
C GLY A 38 -0.47 -11.34 12.72
N ARG A 39 0.07 -12.46 12.21
CA ARG A 39 1.42 -12.49 11.63
C ARG A 39 1.38 -12.33 10.12
N TYR A 40 2.16 -11.36 9.63
CA TYR A 40 2.46 -11.24 8.20
C TYR A 40 3.73 -12.04 7.90
N VAL A 41 3.61 -13.17 7.21
CA VAL A 41 4.78 -13.85 6.65
C VAL A 41 5.26 -13.02 5.46
N VAL A 42 6.48 -12.49 5.50
CA VAL A 42 7.14 -11.79 4.40
C VAL A 42 8.00 -12.74 3.57
N PRO A 43 7.51 -13.33 2.45
CA PRO A 43 8.38 -13.89 1.44
C PRO A 43 9.33 -12.79 0.98
N PRO A 44 10.61 -13.14 0.77
CA PRO A 44 11.66 -12.19 0.48
C PRO A 44 11.38 -11.35 -0.77
N ASP A 45 10.60 -11.86 -1.73
CA ASP A 45 10.35 -11.18 -3.00
C ASP A 45 8.90 -11.33 -3.49
N LEU A 46 8.26 -10.20 -3.79
CA LEU A 46 7.07 -10.18 -4.65
C LEU A 46 7.46 -10.64 -6.06
N THR A 47 6.56 -11.28 -6.78
CA THR A 47 6.75 -11.51 -8.22
C THR A 47 6.72 -10.18 -8.99
N ALA A 48 7.26 -10.16 -10.20
CA ALA A 48 7.20 -8.96 -11.06
C ALA A 48 5.75 -8.53 -11.37
N ALA A 49 4.84 -9.49 -11.50
CA ALA A 49 3.41 -9.24 -11.74
C ALA A 49 2.73 -8.59 -10.53
N GLU A 50 3.02 -9.05 -9.32
CA GLU A 50 2.50 -8.47 -8.08
C GLU A 50 3.04 -7.05 -7.87
N ARG A 51 4.35 -6.83 -8.07
CA ARG A 51 4.93 -5.48 -8.04
C ARG A 51 4.25 -4.53 -9.03
N ALA A 52 3.99 -4.99 -10.25
CA ALA A 52 3.30 -4.19 -11.26
C ALA A 52 1.84 -3.91 -10.87
N SER A 53 1.14 -4.89 -10.28
CA SER A 53 -0.23 -4.73 -9.78
C SER A 53 -0.31 -3.70 -8.66
N LEU A 54 0.57 -3.81 -7.66
CA LEU A 54 0.65 -2.88 -6.54
C LEU A 54 0.95 -1.45 -7.00
N ARG A 55 1.94 -1.27 -7.88
CA ARG A 55 2.28 0.06 -8.43
C ARG A 55 1.10 0.69 -9.17
N ARG A 56 0.36 -0.10 -9.96
CA ARG A 56 -0.85 0.41 -10.65
C ARG A 56 -1.94 0.81 -9.67
N ALA A 57 -2.14 0.05 -8.59
CA ALA A 57 -3.12 0.36 -7.56
C ALA A 57 -2.75 1.65 -6.82
N VAL A 58 -1.50 1.80 -6.37
CA VAL A 58 -1.02 3.02 -5.70
C VAL A 58 -1.16 4.23 -6.61
N ALA A 59 -0.66 4.17 -7.86
CA ALA A 59 -0.78 5.28 -8.80
C ALA A 59 -2.25 5.65 -9.12
N SER A 60 -3.16 4.69 -9.04
CA SER A 60 -4.59 4.93 -9.21
C SER A 60 -5.20 5.62 -7.99
N LEU A 61 -4.80 5.24 -6.78
CA LEU A 61 -5.20 5.88 -5.53
C LEU A 61 -4.64 7.31 -5.41
N GLU A 62 -3.41 7.56 -5.87
CA GLU A 62 -2.81 8.90 -5.93
C GLU A 62 -3.64 9.82 -6.84
N ARG A 63 -3.99 9.36 -8.04
CA ARG A 63 -4.87 10.12 -8.95
C ARG A 63 -6.27 10.39 -8.37
N LYS A 64 -6.69 9.60 -7.39
CA LYS A 64 -7.96 9.77 -6.67
C LYS A 64 -7.83 10.66 -5.43
N GLY A 65 -6.61 11.12 -5.09
CA GLY A 65 -6.35 11.92 -3.90
C GLY A 65 -6.46 11.15 -2.59
N LEU A 66 -6.37 9.82 -2.62
CA LEU A 66 -6.54 8.96 -1.45
C LEU A 66 -5.20 8.56 -0.80
N VAL A 67 -4.12 8.63 -1.55
CA VAL A 67 -2.77 8.38 -1.05
C VAL A 67 -1.79 9.38 -1.66
N GLU A 68 -0.66 9.57 -0.99
CA GLU A 68 0.47 10.34 -1.47
C GLU A 68 1.75 9.50 -1.42
N GLY A 69 2.50 9.50 -2.52
CA GLY A 69 3.79 8.85 -2.63
C GLY A 69 4.95 9.83 -2.46
N PHE A 70 5.93 9.50 -1.62
CA PHE A 70 7.16 10.26 -1.44
C PHE A 70 8.35 9.43 -1.87
N THR A 71 9.10 9.90 -2.87
CA THR A 71 10.38 9.30 -3.21
C THR A 71 11.43 9.80 -2.22
N MET A 72 11.92 8.90 -1.39
CA MET A 72 12.96 9.21 -0.43
C MET A 72 14.33 9.01 -1.07
N TRP A 73 15.27 9.89 -0.70
CA TRP A 73 16.68 9.67 -0.95
C TRP A 73 17.25 8.93 0.26
N ASP A 74 17.83 7.74 0.05
CA ASP A 74 18.36 6.91 1.14
C ASP A 74 19.84 7.18 1.45
N GLY A 75 20.45 8.15 0.77
CA GLY A 75 21.87 8.46 0.88
C GLY A 75 22.75 7.83 -0.21
N GLN A 76 22.24 6.86 -0.98
CA GLN A 76 22.99 6.20 -2.06
C GLN A 76 22.25 6.17 -3.40
N GLU A 77 20.92 6.06 -3.40
CA GLU A 77 20.09 6.05 -4.62
C GLU A 77 18.75 6.78 -4.37
N LEU A 78 18.06 7.18 -5.45
CA LEU A 78 16.63 7.46 -5.40
C LEU A 78 15.90 6.12 -5.23
N GLY A 79 15.88 5.63 -4.00
CA GLY A 79 15.41 4.30 -3.62
C GLY A 79 14.15 4.34 -2.76
N LEU A 80 13.08 3.76 -3.30
CA LEU A 80 11.84 3.31 -2.64
C LEU A 80 10.89 4.40 -2.10
N SER A 81 9.71 4.46 -2.72
CA SER A 81 8.64 5.38 -2.34
C SER A 81 7.96 4.95 -1.03
N GLU A 82 7.83 5.87 -0.08
CA GLU A 82 6.83 5.75 0.98
C GLU A 82 5.46 6.12 0.42
N VAL A 83 4.41 5.45 0.90
CA VAL A 83 3.02 5.73 0.53
C VAL A 83 2.25 6.01 1.80
N TRP A 84 1.52 7.13 1.81
CA TRP A 84 0.74 7.60 2.95
C TRP A 84 -0.73 7.79 2.58
N LEU A 85 -1.63 7.60 3.54
CA LEU A 85 -3.03 7.99 3.39
C LEU A 85 -3.14 9.51 3.48
N THR A 86 -3.95 10.09 2.58
CA THR A 86 -4.49 11.43 2.79
C THR A 86 -5.60 11.37 3.85
N PRO A 87 -6.09 12.51 4.38
CA PRO A 87 -7.27 12.52 5.24
C PRO A 87 -8.48 11.82 4.61
N ASP A 88 -8.78 12.13 3.33
CA ASP A 88 -9.85 11.47 2.58
C ASP A 88 -9.60 9.95 2.40
N GLY A 89 -8.34 9.56 2.23
CA GLY A 89 -7.90 8.18 2.17
C GLY A 89 -8.13 7.42 3.47
N LEU A 90 -7.86 8.06 4.60
CA LEU A 90 -8.07 7.51 5.94
C LEU A 90 -9.55 7.30 6.22
N ASP A 91 -10.37 8.34 6.02
CA ASP A 91 -11.82 8.27 6.22
C ASP A 91 -12.45 7.14 5.39
N LEU A 92 -12.02 7.03 4.13
CA LEU A 92 -12.48 5.95 3.25
C LEU A 92 -11.99 4.58 3.71
N ALA A 93 -10.72 4.45 4.13
CA ALA A 93 -10.18 3.19 4.62
C ALA A 93 -10.91 2.69 5.88
N GLU A 94 -11.29 3.59 6.78
CA GLU A 94 -12.07 3.26 7.97
C GLU A 94 -13.49 2.79 7.62
N SER A 95 -14.12 3.37 6.59
CA SER A 95 -15.45 2.95 6.12
C SER A 95 -15.50 1.57 5.45
N LEU A 96 -14.33 1.00 5.13
CA LEU A 96 -14.20 -0.32 4.49
C LEU A 96 -14.05 -1.47 5.50
N ARG A 97 -13.91 -1.16 6.80
CA ARG A 97 -13.87 -2.14 7.90
C ARG A 97 -15.28 -2.62 8.25
#